data_AF-A0A7X6PXF0-F1
#
_entry.id   AF-A0A7X6PXF0-F1
#
_cell.length_a   1.000
_cell.length_b   1.000
_cell.length_c   1.000
_cell.angle_alpha   90.00
_cell.angle_beta   90.00
_cell.angle_gamma   90.00
#
_symmetry.space_group_name_H-M   'P 1'
#
loop_
_entity.id
_entity.type
_entity.pdbx_description
1 polymer ?
#
loop_
_entity_poly.entity_id
_entity_poly.type
_entity_poly.pdbx_seq_one_letter_code
_entity_poly.pdbx_strand_id
1 'polypeptide(L)'
;MKRNLSAAVITVFVLGLLFSPLITGDAQAASPGEKITVLTPLGSPPNITLKKMASRLDTLDGKTIYVVDNIYPGSDRLLTEMAAWFERKMPKTTAVYKRKNAPGGFEDEDPELWAEIKEKADAVIIGLGH
;
A
#
# COMPACT_ATOMS: atom_id res chain seq x y z
N MET A 1 -42.29 76.22 31.39
CA MET A 1 -42.43 74.77 31.69
C MET A 1 -41.61 73.83 30.79
N LYS A 2 -40.80 74.29 29.83
CA LYS A 2 -40.02 73.41 28.92
C LYS A 2 -38.57 73.12 29.35
N ARG A 3 -38.00 73.88 30.30
CA ARG A 3 -36.59 73.72 30.74
C ARG A 3 -36.38 72.60 31.76
N ASN A 4 -37.44 72.24 32.48
CA ASN A 4 -37.46 71.23 33.53
C ASN A 4 -37.53 69.80 32.95
N LEU A 5 -38.11 69.68 31.74
CA LEU A 5 -38.25 68.40 31.04
C LEU A 5 -36.90 67.96 30.43
N SER A 6 -36.10 68.90 29.92
CA SER A 6 -34.77 68.62 29.38
C SER A 6 -33.75 68.21 30.45
N ALA A 7 -33.83 68.77 31.66
CA ALA A 7 -32.95 68.39 32.76
C ALA A 7 -33.22 66.96 33.27
N ALA A 8 -34.50 66.55 33.34
CA ALA A 8 -34.87 65.21 33.77
C ALA A 8 -34.42 64.12 32.78
N VAL A 9 -34.49 64.39 31.48
CA VAL A 9 -34.07 63.44 30.44
C VAL A 9 -32.55 63.22 30.43
N ILE A 10 -31.76 64.27 30.68
CA ILE A 10 -30.30 64.17 30.74
C ILE A 10 -29.86 63.39 31.99
N THR A 11 -30.49 63.60 33.14
CA THR A 11 -30.16 62.88 34.37
C THR A 11 -30.48 61.38 34.28
N VAL A 12 -31.57 61.00 33.61
CA VAL A 12 -31.91 59.59 33.37
C VAL A 12 -30.92 58.92 32.41
N PHE A 13 -30.43 59.65 31.41
CA PHE A 13 -29.44 59.13 30.46
C PHE A 13 -28.05 58.94 31.10
N VAL A 14 -27.65 59.84 32.00
CA VAL A 14 -26.38 59.74 32.74
C VAL A 14 -26.42 58.63 33.79
N LEU A 15 -27.55 58.41 34.47
CA LEU A 15 -27.71 57.27 35.38
C LEU A 15 -27.73 55.91 34.65
N GLY A 16 -28.29 55.85 33.44
CA GLY A 16 -28.32 54.62 32.63
C GLY A 16 -26.94 54.19 32.12
N LEU A 17 -26.04 55.15 31.88
CA LEU A 17 -24.65 54.87 31.48
C LEU A 17 -23.74 54.48 32.65
N LEU A 18 -24.08 54.86 33.88
CA LEU A 18 -23.33 54.51 35.10
C LEU A 18 -23.72 53.15 35.70
N PHE A 19 -24.78 52.50 35.22
CA PHE A 19 -25.27 51.19 35.68
C PHE A 19 -25.15 50.08 34.63
N SER A 20 -24.26 50.22 33.64
CA SER A 20 -23.81 49.06 32.88
C SER A 20 -22.87 48.25 33.77
N PRO A 21 -23.09 46.94 33.99
CA PRO A 21 -22.08 46.14 34.67
C PRO A 21 -20.82 46.23 33.81
N LEU A 22 -19.71 46.67 34.41
CA LEU A 22 -18.39 46.51 33.84
C LEU A 22 -18.32 45.08 33.30
N ILE A 23 -18.06 44.95 32.00
CA ILE A 23 -17.65 43.68 31.41
C ILE A 23 -16.28 43.41 32.04
N THR A 24 -16.27 42.73 33.17
CA THR A 24 -15.12 41.99 33.66
C THR A 24 -14.88 40.90 32.62
N GLY A 25 -14.00 41.19 31.68
CA GLY A 25 -13.44 40.16 30.82
C GLY A 25 -12.61 39.24 31.69
N ASP A 26 -13.22 38.20 32.21
CA ASP A 26 -12.47 37.04 32.65
C ASP A 26 -11.71 36.55 31.42
N ALA A 27 -10.38 36.53 31.51
CA ALA A 27 -9.56 35.87 30.50
C ALA A 27 -9.97 34.40 30.50
N GLN A 28 -10.80 34.02 29.54
CA GLN A 28 -11.17 32.63 29.30
C GLN A 28 -9.87 31.89 29.00
N ALA A 29 -9.34 31.17 29.99
CA ALA A 29 -8.25 30.24 29.78
C ALA A 29 -8.66 29.32 28.64
N ALA A 30 -7.85 29.25 27.58
CA ALA A 30 -8.11 28.39 26.45
C ALA A 30 -8.44 26.99 26.98
N SER A 31 -9.65 26.53 26.71
CA SER A 31 -10.08 25.19 27.11
C SER A 31 -9.00 24.20 26.65
N PRO A 32 -8.56 23.24 27.48
CA PRO A 32 -7.58 22.25 27.06
C PRO A 32 -8.11 21.64 25.76
N GLY A 33 -7.43 21.89 24.65
CA GLY A 33 -7.87 21.44 23.34
C GLY A 33 -8.13 19.94 23.40
N GLU A 34 -9.26 19.50 22.84
CA GLU A 34 -9.62 18.09 22.83
C GLU A 34 -8.47 17.29 22.19
N LYS A 35 -8.01 16.26 22.89
CA LYS A 35 -6.91 15.44 22.39
C LYS A 35 -7.38 14.69 21.16
N ILE A 36 -6.73 14.95 20.03
CA ILE A 36 -6.94 14.16 18.81
C ILE A 36 -5.99 12.96 18.81
N THR A 37 -6.50 11.81 18.38
CA THR A 37 -5.66 10.64 18.11
C THR A 37 -4.96 10.82 16.77
N VAL A 38 -3.64 10.80 16.76
CA VAL A 38 -2.82 10.86 15.55
C VAL A 38 -2.15 9.51 15.33
N LEU A 39 -2.33 8.92 14.15
CA LEU A 39 -1.66 7.68 13.76
C LEU A 39 -0.25 7.98 13.25
N THR A 40 0.69 7.08 13.54
CA THR A 40 2.04 7.18 12.98
C THR A 40 2.00 6.91 11.47
N PRO A 41 2.60 7.77 10.62
CA PRO A 41 2.68 7.52 9.19
C PRO A 41 3.60 6.34 8.84
N LEU A 42 4.43 5.88 9.79
CA LEU A 42 5.36 4.77 9.58
C LEU A 42 4.66 3.40 9.58
N GLY A 43 3.45 3.31 10.15
CA GLY A 43 2.77 2.04 10.39
C GLY A 43 3.57 1.08 11.28
N SER A 44 3.05 -0.12 11.48
CA SER A 44 3.78 -1.25 12.05
C SER A 44 3.69 -2.42 11.06
N PRO A 45 4.82 -2.94 10.55
CA PRO A 45 4.77 -4.06 9.63
C PRO A 45 4.15 -5.27 10.33
N PRO A 46 3.32 -6.07 9.61
CA PRO A 46 2.74 -7.27 10.19
C PRO A 46 3.83 -8.26 10.58
N ASN A 47 3.53 -9.13 11.55
CA ASN A 47 4.41 -10.24 11.88
C ASN A 47 4.63 -11.10 10.63
N ILE A 48 5.88 -11.24 10.22
CA ILE A 48 6.25 -12.09 9.09
C ILE A 48 6.63 -13.49 9.58
N THR A 49 6.05 -14.51 8.95
CA THR A 49 6.51 -15.88 9.12
C THR A 49 7.45 -16.22 7.99
N LEU A 50 8.71 -16.52 8.31
CA LEU A 50 9.68 -16.95 7.31
C LEU A 50 9.27 -18.31 6.74
N LYS A 51 9.10 -18.38 5.42
CA LYS A 51 8.93 -19.65 4.70
C LYS A 51 10.31 -20.15 4.25
N LYS A 52 10.59 -21.42 4.48
CA LYS A 52 11.83 -22.05 4.01
C LYS A 52 11.83 -22.06 2.47
N MET A 53 12.96 -21.69 1.86
CA MET A 53 13.16 -21.87 0.42
C MET A 53 13.09 -23.35 0.05
N ALA A 54 12.73 -23.65 -1.20
CA ALA A 54 12.82 -25.00 -1.74
C ALA A 54 14.25 -25.56 -1.56
N SER A 55 14.36 -26.86 -1.30
CA SER A 55 15.67 -27.53 -1.23
C SER A 55 16.40 -27.37 -2.55
N ARG A 56 17.69 -27.09 -2.50
CA ARG A 56 18.53 -26.99 -3.70
C ARG A 56 18.67 -28.39 -4.32
N LEU A 57 18.59 -28.46 -5.65
CA LEU A 57 18.93 -29.65 -6.40
C LEU A 57 20.45 -29.84 -6.44
N ASP A 58 20.92 -31.07 -6.27
CA ASP A 58 22.35 -31.40 -6.35
C ASP A 58 22.87 -31.38 -7.80
N THR A 59 21.98 -31.63 -8.77
CA THR A 59 22.27 -31.63 -10.20
C THR A 59 21.03 -31.27 -11.03
N LEU A 60 21.25 -30.82 -12.26
CA LEU A 60 20.21 -30.59 -13.26
C LEU A 60 20.09 -31.75 -14.29
N ASP A 61 21.01 -32.73 -14.26
CA ASP A 61 20.94 -33.89 -15.13
C ASP A 61 19.66 -34.70 -14.85
N GLY A 62 18.89 -34.98 -15.90
CA GLY A 62 17.61 -35.69 -15.83
C GLY A 62 16.46 -34.89 -15.21
N LYS A 63 16.64 -33.57 -15.00
CA LYS A 63 15.63 -32.70 -14.36
C LYS A 63 14.79 -31.95 -15.38
N THR A 64 13.56 -31.64 -14.99
CA THR A 64 12.64 -30.78 -15.74
C THR A 64 12.55 -29.41 -15.09
N ILE A 65 12.98 -28.38 -15.82
CA ILE A 65 13.01 -26.99 -15.39
C ILE A 65 11.95 -26.21 -16.18
N TYR A 66 11.01 -25.61 -15.47
CA TYR A 66 10.01 -24.75 -16.11
C TYR A 66 10.52 -23.31 -16.16
N VAL A 67 10.55 -22.74 -17.36
CA VAL A 67 10.91 -21.34 -17.61
C VAL A 67 9.60 -20.57 -17.83
N VAL A 68 9.11 -19.92 -16.79
CA VAL A 68 7.79 -19.31 -16.73
C VAL A 68 7.88 -17.82 -17.02
N ASP A 69 7.12 -17.39 -18.01
CA ASP A 69 6.93 -16.02 -18.41
C ASP A 69 5.66 -15.45 -17.78
N ASN A 70 5.82 -14.45 -16.90
CA ASN A 70 4.73 -13.78 -16.21
C ASN A 70 4.05 -12.68 -17.06
N ILE A 71 4.15 -12.74 -18.39
CA ILE A 71 3.46 -11.85 -19.36
C ILE A 71 4.00 -10.41 -19.34
N TYR A 72 5.18 -10.19 -18.74
CA TYR A 72 5.79 -8.87 -18.76
C TYR A 72 6.23 -8.50 -20.20
N PRO A 73 6.09 -7.26 -20.68
CA PRO A 73 6.51 -6.91 -22.03
C PRO A 73 7.99 -7.23 -22.28
N GLY A 74 8.27 -8.08 -23.28
CA GLY A 74 9.63 -8.42 -23.71
C GLY A 74 10.32 -9.56 -22.94
N SER A 75 9.69 -10.12 -21.89
CA SER A 75 10.23 -11.29 -21.16
C SER A 75 10.32 -12.54 -22.05
N ASP A 76 9.40 -12.69 -23.00
CA ASP A 76 9.32 -13.80 -23.95
C ASP A 76 10.65 -14.02 -24.67
N ARG A 77 11.26 -12.94 -25.17
CA ARG A 77 12.51 -13.01 -25.95
C ARG A 77 13.66 -13.63 -25.15
N LEU A 78 13.82 -13.21 -23.90
CA LEU A 78 14.87 -13.72 -23.03
C LEU A 78 14.56 -15.15 -22.58
N LEU A 79 13.32 -15.42 -22.18
CA LEU A 79 12.94 -16.69 -21.56
C LEU A 79 12.87 -17.82 -22.59
N THR A 80 12.40 -17.57 -23.81
CA THR A 80 12.46 -18.56 -24.89
C THR A 80 13.91 -18.86 -25.27
N GLU A 81 14.78 -17.85 -25.38
CA GLU A 81 16.21 -18.09 -25.66
C GLU A 81 16.90 -18.83 -24.52
N MET A 82 16.50 -18.57 -23.27
CA MET A 82 17.02 -19.31 -22.11
C MET A 82 16.65 -20.79 -22.19
N ALA A 83 15.39 -21.12 -22.52
CA ALA A 83 14.98 -22.52 -22.72
C ALA A 83 15.79 -23.16 -23.86
N ALA A 84 15.95 -22.47 -24.99
CA ALA A 84 16.76 -22.95 -26.12
C ALA A 84 18.25 -23.12 -25.75
N TRP A 85 18.79 -22.28 -24.85
CA TRP A 85 20.16 -22.42 -24.36
C TRP A 85 20.34 -23.72 -23.56
N PHE A 86 19.37 -24.10 -22.72
CA PHE A 86 19.41 -25.37 -21.99
C PHE A 86 19.49 -26.56 -22.94
N GLU A 87 18.68 -26.58 -24.01
CA GLU A 87 18.74 -27.65 -25.01
C GLU A 87 20.13 -27.77 -25.66
N ARG A 88 20.78 -26.64 -25.96
CA ARG A 88 22.10 -26.62 -26.63
C ARG A 88 23.27 -26.90 -25.70
N LYS A 89 23.18 -26.52 -24.42
CA LYS A 89 24.32 -26.53 -23.49
C LYS A 89 24.17 -27.50 -22.32
N MET A 90 22.96 -27.90 -22.00
CA MET A 90 22.63 -28.86 -20.93
C MET A 90 21.63 -29.90 -21.46
N PRO A 91 22.00 -30.72 -22.45
CA PRO A 91 21.06 -31.61 -23.16
C PRO A 91 20.45 -32.71 -22.29
N LYS A 92 20.99 -32.94 -21.08
CA LYS A 92 20.42 -33.84 -20.08
C LYS A 92 19.36 -33.18 -19.21
N THR A 93 19.17 -31.87 -19.32
CA THR A 93 18.17 -31.09 -18.58
C THR A 93 17.05 -30.72 -19.55
N THR A 94 15.82 -31.02 -19.18
CA THR A 94 14.64 -30.64 -19.95
C THR A 94 14.22 -29.24 -19.52
N ALA A 95 14.26 -28.25 -20.42
CA ALA A 95 13.74 -26.92 -20.16
C ALA A 95 12.41 -26.71 -20.90
N VAL A 96 11.37 -26.28 -20.18
CA VAL A 96 10.02 -26.08 -20.73
C VAL A 96 9.63 -24.62 -20.58
N TYR A 97 9.57 -23.89 -21.70
CA TYR A 97 9.02 -22.53 -21.70
C TYR A 97 7.50 -22.58 -21.55
N LYS A 98 6.96 -21.79 -20.62
CA LYS A 98 5.52 -21.59 -20.44
C LYS A 98 5.24 -20.11 -20.26
N ARG A 99 4.29 -19.58 -21.03
CA ARG A 99 3.72 -18.26 -20.79
C ARG A 99 2.47 -18.40 -19.95
N LYS A 100 2.37 -17.63 -18.86
CA LYS A 100 1.17 -17.58 -18.03
C LYS A 100 -0.02 -17.14 -18.87
N ASN A 101 -1.17 -17.75 -18.64
CA ASN A 101 -2.41 -17.46 -19.34
C ASN A 101 -3.49 -17.07 -18.33
N ALA A 102 -3.31 -15.91 -17.70
CA ALA A 102 -4.26 -15.38 -16.72
C ALA A 102 -5.02 -14.15 -17.30
N PRO A 103 -6.35 -14.07 -17.15
CA PRO A 103 -7.16 -12.99 -17.75
C PRO A 103 -6.74 -11.57 -17.32
N GLY A 104 -6.41 -11.35 -16.06
CA GLY A 104 -5.92 -10.07 -15.52
C GLY A 104 -4.40 -9.88 -15.65
N GLY A 105 -3.75 -10.64 -16.51
CA GLY A 105 -2.32 -10.46 -16.82
C GLY A 105 -1.39 -10.93 -15.70
N PHE A 106 -0.36 -10.14 -15.40
CA PHE A 106 0.73 -10.58 -14.51
C PHE A 106 0.31 -10.68 -13.02
N GLU A 107 -0.77 -10.02 -12.61
CA GLU A 107 -1.29 -10.01 -11.23
C GLU A 107 -2.19 -11.21 -10.93
N ASP A 108 -2.92 -11.72 -11.94
CA ASP A 108 -3.84 -12.83 -11.77
C ASP A 108 -3.13 -14.18 -11.66
N GLU A 109 -3.73 -15.13 -10.96
CA GLU A 109 -3.23 -16.50 -10.89
C GLU A 109 -3.57 -17.31 -12.15
N ASP A 110 -2.71 -18.28 -12.45
CA ASP A 110 -2.94 -19.32 -13.46
C ASP A 110 -2.92 -20.69 -12.76
N PRO A 111 -4.04 -21.11 -12.17
CA PRO A 111 -4.09 -22.31 -11.32
C PRO A 111 -3.77 -23.58 -12.10
N GLU A 112 -4.07 -23.62 -13.40
CA GLU A 112 -3.77 -24.76 -14.27
C GLU A 112 -2.26 -24.90 -14.48
N LEU A 113 -1.58 -23.80 -14.82
CA LEU A 113 -0.12 -23.79 -14.95
C LEU A 113 0.55 -24.16 -13.62
N TRP A 114 0.06 -23.63 -12.50
CA TRP A 114 0.63 -23.96 -11.19
C TRP A 114 0.39 -25.42 -10.78
N ALA A 115 -0.74 -26.02 -11.17
CA ALA A 115 -0.98 -27.44 -10.96
C ALA A 115 -0.01 -28.31 -11.79
N GLU A 116 0.16 -27.97 -13.08
CA GLU A 116 1.11 -28.65 -13.96
C GLU A 116 2.55 -28.59 -13.42
N ILE A 117 2.99 -27.40 -12.99
CA ILE A 117 4.34 -27.19 -12.44
C ILE A 117 4.53 -28.01 -11.16
N LYS A 118 3.54 -28.05 -10.27
CA LYS A 118 3.61 -28.86 -9.03
C LYS A 118 3.76 -30.35 -9.33
N GLU A 119 3.15 -30.84 -10.40
CA GLU A 119 3.20 -32.25 -10.77
C GLU A 119 4.52 -32.60 -11.50
N LYS A 120 5.00 -31.72 -12.39
CA LYS A 120 6.02 -32.07 -13.38
C LYS A 120 7.38 -31.41 -13.21
N ALA A 121 7.47 -30.31 -12.46
CA ALA A 121 8.71 -29.53 -12.38
C ALA A 121 9.61 -29.98 -11.22
N ASP A 122 10.90 -30.13 -11.49
CA ASP A 122 11.93 -30.24 -10.46
C ASP A 122 12.37 -28.84 -9.98
N ALA A 123 12.35 -27.85 -10.87
CA ALA A 123 12.61 -26.45 -10.54
C ALA A 123 11.91 -25.48 -11.49
N VAL A 124 11.86 -24.21 -11.09
CA VAL A 124 11.21 -23.13 -11.85
C VAL A 124 12.12 -21.90 -11.91
N ILE A 125 12.18 -21.29 -13.09
CA ILE A 125 12.71 -19.95 -13.33
C ILE A 125 11.51 -19.08 -13.73
N ILE A 126 11.25 -17.98 -13.02
CA ILE A 126 10.12 -17.10 -13.30
C ILE A 126 10.64 -15.70 -13.67
N GLY A 127 10.28 -15.21 -14.85
CA GLY A 127 10.53 -13.81 -15.24
C GLY A 127 9.46 -12.89 -14.68
N LEU A 128 9.76 -12.18 -13.59
CA LEU A 128 8.81 -11.31 -12.89
C LEU A 128 8.64 -9.91 -13.51
N GLY A 129 9.60 -9.44 -14.30
CA GLY A 129 9.66 -8.03 -14.74
C GLY A 129 10.33 -7.12 -13.72
N HIS A 130 10.51 -5.83 -14.08
CA HIS A 130 11.05 -4.77 -13.21
C HIS A 130 9.98 -3.69 -12.98
#